data_AF-A0A8K0RAR3-F1
#
_entry.id   AF-A0A8K0RAR3-F1
#
_cell.length_a   1.000
_cell.length_b   1.000
_cell.length_c   1.000
_cell.angle_alpha   90.00
_cell.angle_beta   90.00
_cell.angle_gamma   90.00
#
_symmetry.space_group_name_H-M   'P 1'
#
loop_
_entity.id
_entity.type
_entity.pdbx_description
1 polymer ?
#
loop_
_entity_poly.entity_id
_entity_poly.type
_entity_poly.pdbx_seq_one_letter_code
_entity_poly.pdbx_strand_id
1 'polypeptide(L)'
;MEPLDALPSKTEEANVVFATNSSNNEMLPAPPPSTTPQERRDKLSPAQLDLNGMDARATQVARRESAPEVLEAERSSAVFVDDASRMDLQKKRPAPTNEPGMREEKTDATNVHFQADLERIRDSTTAAERNAAALTLENEALTAEIETLRAEKEDLESENEDLESENDKLSLEVNEVISELEHRSAEVDRLVDETYELWSDTQHLDEVKLENERLEDEIESAQLYADMLVGENDDLRSEVSRLRQLNAELADDNLEFKQVRLENERLEDDVETAVVSAALLVEENDGLRREANVQNERMGRLELKARRSGKKLKLHRMRVKAVLGPLRSEVEG
;
A
#
# COMPACT_ATOMS: atom_id res chain seq x y z
N MET A 1 26.52 35.19 -35.06
CA MET A 1 26.45 34.22 -36.17
C MET A 1 27.43 33.11 -35.84
N GLU A 2 26.93 32.06 -35.20
CA GLU A 2 27.55 30.74 -35.07
C GLU A 2 26.42 29.73 -35.31
N PRO A 3 26.62 28.67 -36.10
CA PRO A 3 25.56 27.70 -36.38
C PRO A 3 25.54 26.60 -35.31
N LEU A 4 24.35 26.35 -34.78
CA LEU A 4 23.99 25.18 -33.98
C LEU A 4 23.78 23.99 -34.93
N ASP A 5 24.77 23.10 -35.02
CA ASP A 5 24.66 21.84 -35.76
C ASP A 5 24.17 20.71 -34.84
N ALA A 6 22.97 20.22 -35.21
CA ALA A 6 22.53 18.82 -35.27
C ALA A 6 22.83 17.87 -34.10
N LEU A 7 21.77 17.58 -33.32
CA LEU A 7 21.64 16.32 -32.58
C LEU A 7 20.97 15.24 -33.46
N PRO A 8 21.43 13.98 -33.42
CA PRO A 8 20.85 12.90 -34.22
C PRO A 8 19.57 12.32 -33.58
N SER A 9 18.53 12.21 -34.40
CA SER A 9 17.31 11.45 -34.14
C SER A 9 17.60 9.95 -34.11
N LYS A 10 17.35 9.31 -32.96
CA LYS A 10 17.14 7.86 -32.85
C LYS A 10 15.84 7.60 -32.12
N THR A 11 14.80 7.28 -32.90
CA THR A 11 13.60 6.60 -32.43
C THR A 11 13.61 5.20 -33.04
N GLU A 12 14.20 4.25 -32.31
CA GLU A 12 13.93 2.82 -32.53
C GLU A 12 12.68 2.50 -31.73
N GLU A 13 11.57 2.33 -32.45
CA GLU A 13 10.29 1.87 -31.95
C GLU A 13 10.42 0.40 -31.51
N ALA A 14 10.59 0.18 -30.20
CA ALA A 14 10.42 -1.12 -29.59
C ALA A 14 8.93 -1.42 -29.46
N ASN A 15 8.41 -2.15 -30.43
CA ASN A 15 7.05 -2.65 -30.48
C ASN A 15 6.90 -3.77 -29.42
N VAL A 16 6.53 -3.42 -28.19
CA VAL A 16 6.23 -4.36 -27.11
C VAL A 16 4.73 -4.65 -27.12
N VAL A 17 4.37 -5.80 -27.66
CA VAL A 17 3.02 -6.38 -27.62
C VAL A 17 2.71 -6.78 -26.18
N PHE A 18 1.90 -5.99 -25.48
CA PHE A 18 1.30 -6.38 -24.21
C PHE A 18 0.17 -7.38 -24.47
N ALA A 19 0.42 -8.64 -24.17
CA ALA A 19 -0.61 -9.67 -24.10
C ALA A 19 -1.42 -9.46 -22.80
N THR A 20 -2.68 -9.06 -22.95
CA THR A 20 -3.67 -9.01 -21.86
C THR A 20 -4.05 -10.43 -21.44
N ASN A 21 -3.35 -10.98 -20.45
CA ASN A 21 -3.81 -12.15 -19.70
C ASN A 21 -4.85 -11.70 -18.67
N SER A 22 -6.08 -11.53 -19.14
CA SER A 22 -7.26 -11.46 -18.30
C SER A 22 -7.73 -12.88 -17.98
N SER A 23 -8.17 -13.11 -16.74
CA SER A 23 -8.75 -14.34 -16.19
C SER A 23 -7.77 -15.27 -15.45
N ASN A 24 -7.59 -14.99 -14.16
CA ASN A 24 -7.72 -15.99 -13.08
C ASN A 24 -7.86 -15.26 -11.74
N ASN A 25 -9.10 -14.88 -11.43
CA ASN A 25 -9.48 -14.37 -10.12
C ASN A 25 -9.68 -15.58 -9.19
N GLU A 26 -8.58 -16.13 -8.67
CA GLU A 26 -8.64 -17.07 -7.55
C GLU A 26 -9.06 -16.30 -6.31
N MET A 27 -10.34 -16.42 -5.95
CA MET A 27 -10.88 -15.96 -4.68
C MET A 27 -10.03 -16.52 -3.54
N LEU A 28 -9.27 -15.66 -2.89
CA LEU A 28 -8.61 -15.95 -1.63
C LEU A 28 -9.67 -16.43 -0.61
N PRO A 29 -9.37 -17.49 0.17
CA PRO A 29 -10.30 -18.00 1.17
C PRO A 29 -10.57 -16.93 2.24
N ALA A 30 -11.85 -16.72 2.56
CA ALA A 30 -12.29 -15.78 3.57
C ALA A 30 -11.58 -16.03 4.92
N PRO A 31 -11.21 -14.96 5.66
CA PRO A 31 -10.58 -15.11 6.96
C PRO A 31 -11.52 -15.85 7.92
N PRO A 32 -11.00 -16.77 8.76
CA PRO A 32 -11.82 -17.53 9.68
C PRO A 32 -12.54 -16.60 10.68
N PRO A 33 -13.76 -16.95 11.10
CA PRO A 33 -14.54 -16.12 12.01
C PRO A 33 -13.77 -15.89 13.32
N SER A 34 -13.77 -14.64 13.79
CA SER A 34 -13.18 -14.24 15.06
C SER A 34 -13.83 -15.02 16.20
N THR A 35 -13.13 -16.04 16.70
CA THR A 35 -13.56 -16.81 17.86
C THR A 35 -13.51 -15.94 19.10
N THR A 36 -14.64 -15.84 19.81
CA THR A 36 -14.72 -15.10 21.06
C THR A 36 -13.82 -15.75 22.12
N PRO A 37 -13.31 -14.99 23.11
CA PRO A 37 -12.41 -15.52 24.16
C PRO A 37 -12.97 -16.74 24.92
N GLN A 38 -14.30 -16.91 24.91
CA GLN A 38 -14.99 -18.01 25.57
C GLN A 38 -14.86 -19.34 24.81
N GLU A 39 -14.90 -19.32 23.46
CA GLU A 39 -14.74 -20.54 22.64
C GLU A 39 -13.29 -21.05 22.58
N ARG A 40 -12.29 -20.20 22.88
CA ARG A 40 -10.89 -20.64 22.99
C ARG A 40 -10.63 -21.46 24.25
N ARG A 41 -11.42 -21.29 25.31
CA ARG A 41 -11.28 -22.06 26.56
C ARG A 41 -11.78 -23.50 26.42
N ASP A 42 -12.80 -23.73 25.61
CA ASP A 42 -13.44 -25.05 25.49
C ASP A 42 -12.71 -25.99 24.51
N LYS A 43 -11.72 -25.50 23.75
CA LYS A 43 -10.92 -26.30 22.80
C LYS A 43 -9.51 -26.63 23.28
N LEU A 44 -9.12 -26.21 24.48
CA LEU A 44 -7.83 -26.58 25.07
C LEU A 44 -7.91 -28.03 25.57
N SER A 45 -7.06 -28.89 25.01
CA SER A 45 -6.91 -30.27 25.46
C SER A 45 -6.51 -30.31 26.96
N PRO A 46 -6.87 -31.38 27.71
CA PRO A 46 -6.53 -31.50 29.13
C PRO A 46 -5.04 -31.33 29.44
N ALA A 47 -4.16 -31.58 28.46
CA ALA A 47 -2.71 -31.43 28.59
C ALA A 47 -2.23 -29.97 28.61
N GLN A 48 -3.01 -29.00 28.11
CA GLN A 48 -2.63 -27.59 28.09
C GLN A 48 -3.09 -26.81 29.33
N LEU A 49 -3.99 -27.38 30.13
CA LEU A 49 -4.39 -26.82 31.43
C LEU A 49 -3.36 -27.11 32.54
N ASP A 50 -2.47 -28.08 32.35
CA ASP A 50 -1.47 -28.49 33.36
C ASP A 50 -0.22 -27.58 33.39
N LEU A 51 0.13 -26.93 32.28
CA LEU A 51 1.30 -26.04 32.21
C LEU A 51 1.09 -24.76 33.03
N ASN A 52 -0.11 -24.19 33.04
CA ASN A 52 -0.44 -23.02 33.86
C ASN A 52 -0.58 -23.35 35.36
N GLY A 53 -0.65 -24.63 35.73
CA GLY A 53 -0.66 -25.10 37.12
C GLY A 53 0.73 -25.32 37.71
N MET A 54 1.77 -25.46 36.88
CA MET A 54 3.14 -25.71 37.33
C MET A 54 3.84 -24.44 37.85
N ASP A 55 3.61 -23.28 37.24
CA ASP A 55 4.22 -22.01 37.68
C ASP A 55 3.77 -21.58 39.08
N ALA A 56 2.53 -21.91 39.46
CA ALA A 56 2.02 -21.64 40.80
C ALA A 56 2.67 -22.53 41.89
N ARG A 57 3.16 -23.72 41.53
CA ARG A 57 3.87 -24.62 42.47
C ARG A 57 5.36 -24.27 42.59
N ALA A 58 6.01 -23.85 41.51
CA ALA A 58 7.41 -23.40 41.55
C ALA A 58 7.61 -22.20 42.48
N THR A 59 6.64 -21.27 42.49
CA THR A 59 6.69 -20.07 43.35
C THR A 59 6.44 -20.39 44.84
N GLN A 60 5.86 -21.54 45.18
CA GLN A 60 5.59 -21.94 46.57
C GLN A 60 6.74 -22.72 47.21
N VAL A 61 7.61 -23.35 46.40
CA VAL A 61 8.80 -24.07 46.89
C VAL A 61 9.94 -23.11 47.23
N ALA A 62 10.13 -22.05 46.44
CA ALA A 62 11.16 -21.03 46.69
C ALA A 62 10.97 -20.21 47.98
N ARG A 63 9.81 -20.30 48.66
CA ARG A 63 9.53 -19.61 49.93
C ARG A 63 9.77 -20.47 51.18
N ARG A 64 10.17 -21.74 51.04
CA ARG A 64 10.42 -22.65 52.17
C ARG A 64 11.89 -22.93 52.47
N GLU A 65 12.82 -22.49 51.63
CA GLU A 65 14.26 -22.78 51.81
C GLU A 65 15.07 -21.64 52.45
N SER A 66 14.44 -20.53 52.83
CA SER A 66 15.11 -19.44 53.55
C SER A 66 14.93 -19.56 55.08
N ALA A 67 15.33 -20.70 55.66
CA ALA A 67 15.46 -20.85 57.12
C ALA A 67 16.94 -21.11 57.44
N PRO A 68 17.62 -20.21 58.19
CA PRO A 68 19.02 -20.43 58.54
C PRO A 68 19.12 -21.55 59.57
N GLU A 69 19.75 -22.65 59.17
CA GLU A 69 20.13 -23.76 60.03
C GLU A 69 21.23 -23.26 60.97
N VAL A 70 20.85 -23.03 62.23
CA VAL A 70 21.76 -22.65 63.31
C VAL A 70 22.57 -23.88 63.67
N LEU A 71 23.75 -24.01 63.07
CA LEU A 71 24.80 -24.93 63.50
C LEU A 71 25.38 -24.45 64.84
N GLU A 72 24.76 -24.89 65.94
CA GLU A 72 25.40 -24.84 67.25
C GLU A 72 26.47 -25.94 67.32
N ALA A 73 27.72 -25.48 67.28
CA ALA A 73 28.91 -26.24 67.58
C ALA A 73 28.87 -26.75 69.03
N GLU A 74 28.44 -28.00 69.22
CA GLU A 74 28.67 -28.71 70.47
C GLU A 74 30.12 -29.18 70.53
N ARG A 75 30.80 -28.62 71.53
CA ARG A 75 32.22 -28.74 71.79
C ARG A 75 32.56 -30.14 72.29
N SER A 76 33.66 -30.64 71.75
CA SER A 76 34.54 -31.68 72.26
C SER A 76 34.51 -31.84 73.79
N SER A 77 33.95 -32.96 74.26
CA SER A 77 34.19 -33.49 75.60
C SER A 77 35.23 -34.61 75.50
N ALA A 78 36.50 -34.23 75.45
CA ALA A 78 37.62 -35.14 75.69
C ALA A 78 37.61 -35.54 77.18
N VAL A 79 37.20 -36.77 77.48
CA VAL A 79 37.33 -37.37 78.80
C VAL A 79 38.79 -37.77 78.97
N PHE A 80 39.57 -36.87 79.56
CA PHE A 80 40.92 -37.11 80.02
C PHE A 80 40.85 -38.14 81.17
N VAL A 81 41.41 -39.32 80.92
CA VAL A 81 41.71 -40.33 81.93
C VAL A 81 42.88 -39.76 82.73
N ASP A 82 42.61 -39.20 83.91
CA ASP A 82 43.65 -38.78 84.83
C ASP A 82 43.72 -39.71 86.05
N ASP A 83 44.94 -40.17 86.21
CA ASP A 83 45.51 -41.12 87.14
C ASP A 83 45.54 -40.55 88.57
N ALA A 84 44.77 -41.11 89.50
CA ALA A 84 45.01 -40.97 90.94
C ALA A 84 44.05 -41.83 91.79
N SER A 85 44.38 -43.11 91.98
CA SER A 85 43.91 -43.86 93.16
C SER A 85 44.93 -44.90 93.59
N ARG A 86 46.13 -44.40 93.87
CA ARG A 86 47.16 -45.05 94.68
C ARG A 86 46.81 -44.81 96.16
N MET A 87 45.87 -45.58 96.70
CA MET A 87 45.53 -45.56 98.12
C MET A 87 46.17 -46.74 98.85
N ASP A 88 47.34 -46.42 99.38
CA ASP A 88 47.89 -46.86 100.66
C ASP A 88 46.89 -47.53 101.62
N LEU A 89 47.03 -48.84 101.79
CA LEU A 89 46.61 -49.55 103.01
C LEU A 89 47.76 -50.43 103.52
N GLN A 90 48.88 -49.79 103.85
CA GLN A 90 49.66 -50.19 105.02
C GLN A 90 48.84 -49.91 106.28
N LYS A 91 48.30 -50.93 106.95
CA LYS A 91 47.95 -50.81 108.38
C LYS A 91 47.78 -52.17 109.08
N LYS A 92 48.60 -52.30 110.14
CA LYS A 92 48.47 -53.15 111.34
C LYS A 92 48.80 -54.65 111.22
N ARG A 93 50.10 -54.94 111.37
CA ARG A 93 50.61 -56.13 112.08
C ARG A 93 50.28 -56.03 113.59
N PRO A 94 49.70 -57.07 114.22
CA PRO A 94 49.84 -57.31 115.66
C PRO A 94 50.94 -58.37 115.94
N ALA A 95 51.62 -58.18 117.08
CA ALA A 95 52.74 -58.98 117.58
C ALA A 95 52.33 -60.40 118.06
N PRO A 96 53.25 -61.37 118.08
CA PRO A 96 52.96 -62.77 118.42
C PRO A 96 53.00 -63.02 119.94
N THR A 97 51.94 -63.60 120.48
CA THR A 97 51.94 -64.18 121.84
C THR A 97 52.08 -65.69 121.75
N ASN A 98 53.11 -66.20 122.42
CA ASN A 98 53.47 -67.61 122.56
C ASN A 98 52.40 -68.38 123.36
N GLU A 99 51.77 -69.38 122.73
CA GLU A 99 51.22 -70.55 123.43
C GLU A 99 51.65 -71.83 122.66
N PRO A 100 52.36 -72.77 123.30
CA PRO A 100 52.86 -73.98 122.67
C PRO A 100 51.95 -75.19 122.96
N GLY A 101 51.38 -75.77 121.91
CA GLY A 101 50.67 -77.04 121.97
C GLY A 101 49.56 -77.08 120.93
N MET A 102 49.51 -78.12 120.09
CA MET A 102 48.60 -78.28 118.93
C MET A 102 49.06 -77.58 117.63
N ARG A 103 50.33 -77.74 117.23
CA ARG A 103 50.96 -77.00 116.11
C ARG A 103 51.26 -77.79 114.83
N GLU A 104 50.93 -79.08 114.74
CA GLU A 104 51.23 -79.86 113.52
C GLU A 104 50.01 -80.09 112.63
N GLU A 105 48.78 -80.12 113.15
CA GLU A 105 47.57 -80.33 112.32
C GLU A 105 46.97 -79.02 111.75
N LYS A 106 47.27 -77.88 112.39
CA LYS A 106 46.78 -76.55 111.95
C LYS A 106 47.64 -75.92 110.86
N THR A 107 48.91 -76.32 110.78
CA THR A 107 49.86 -75.87 109.73
C THR A 107 49.51 -76.49 108.39
N ASP A 108 49.07 -77.75 108.36
CA ASP A 108 48.67 -78.45 107.14
C ASP A 108 47.39 -77.86 106.55
N ALA A 109 46.39 -77.58 107.38
CA ALA A 109 45.16 -76.91 106.96
C ALA A 109 45.42 -75.49 106.39
N THR A 110 46.34 -74.73 107.00
CA THR A 110 46.74 -73.42 106.46
C THR A 110 47.56 -73.54 105.17
N ASN A 111 48.39 -74.58 105.03
CA ASN A 111 49.20 -74.82 103.83
C ASN A 111 48.31 -75.22 102.64
N VAL A 112 47.28 -76.04 102.88
CA VAL A 112 46.24 -76.36 101.90
C VAL A 112 45.45 -75.12 101.50
N HIS A 113 45.11 -74.24 102.46
CA HIS A 113 44.44 -72.97 102.16
C HIS A 113 45.33 -72.03 101.34
N PHE A 114 46.64 -71.92 101.65
CA PHE A 114 47.59 -71.14 100.87
C PHE A 114 47.81 -71.72 99.46
N GLN A 115 47.84 -73.05 99.32
CA GLN A 115 47.90 -73.70 98.02
C GLN A 115 46.64 -73.42 97.19
N ALA A 116 45.45 -73.50 97.79
CA ALA A 116 44.20 -73.14 97.14
C ALA A 116 44.14 -71.66 96.75
N ASP A 117 44.63 -70.76 97.60
CA ASP A 117 44.72 -69.32 97.28
C ASP A 117 45.73 -69.04 96.16
N LEU A 118 46.88 -69.74 96.14
CA LEU A 118 47.86 -69.64 95.06
C LEU A 118 47.31 -70.16 93.73
N GLU A 119 46.56 -71.25 93.75
CA GLU A 119 45.88 -71.80 92.58
C GLU A 119 44.79 -70.83 92.09
N ARG A 120 43.99 -70.27 93.01
CA ARG A 120 42.98 -69.24 92.70
C ARG A 120 43.59 -67.96 92.12
N ILE A 121 44.73 -67.52 92.66
CA ILE A 121 45.49 -66.38 92.13
C ILE A 121 46.04 -66.70 90.74
N ARG A 122 46.56 -67.92 90.50
CA ARG A 122 46.99 -68.34 89.16
C ARG A 122 45.83 -68.37 88.19
N ASP A 123 44.70 -68.96 88.54
CA ASP A 123 43.51 -69.00 87.71
C ASP A 123 43.00 -67.58 87.41
N SER A 124 42.97 -66.71 88.43
CA SER A 124 42.63 -65.29 88.25
C SER A 124 43.62 -64.55 87.37
N THR A 125 44.92 -64.84 87.47
CA THR A 125 45.97 -64.21 86.65
C THR A 125 45.85 -64.66 85.20
N THR A 126 45.68 -65.97 84.96
CA THR A 126 45.46 -66.50 83.61
C THR A 126 44.16 -66.01 82.99
N ALA A 127 43.09 -65.84 83.79
CA ALA A 127 41.85 -65.22 83.33
C ALA A 127 42.04 -63.75 82.98
N ALA A 128 42.77 -62.99 83.80
CA ALA A 128 43.10 -61.59 83.52
C ALA A 128 43.98 -61.45 82.26
N GLU A 129 44.97 -62.33 82.05
CA GLU A 129 45.79 -62.37 80.84
C GLU A 129 44.96 -62.68 79.59
N ARG A 130 44.03 -63.65 79.67
CA ARG A 130 43.09 -63.93 78.56
C ARG A 130 42.20 -62.73 78.26
N ASN A 131 41.68 -62.06 79.29
CA ASN A 131 40.87 -60.86 79.10
C ASN A 131 41.69 -59.71 78.50
N ALA A 132 42.93 -59.52 78.95
CA ALA A 132 43.82 -58.52 78.37
C ALA A 132 44.09 -58.82 76.89
N ALA A 133 44.35 -60.08 76.53
CA ALA A 133 44.54 -60.51 75.14
C ALA A 133 43.27 -60.33 74.28
N ALA A 134 42.09 -60.58 74.85
CA ALA A 134 40.82 -60.33 74.16
C ALA A 134 40.60 -58.81 73.91
N LEU A 135 40.87 -57.98 74.91
CA LEU A 135 40.78 -56.52 74.79
C LEU A 135 41.80 -55.96 73.81
N THR A 136 43.00 -56.54 73.70
CA THR A 136 43.97 -56.10 72.68
C THR A 136 43.48 -56.41 71.27
N LEU A 137 42.91 -57.60 71.04
CA LEU A 137 42.33 -57.97 69.75
C LEU A 137 41.12 -57.08 69.39
N GLU A 138 40.27 -56.78 70.37
CA GLU A 138 39.15 -55.86 70.19
C GLU A 138 39.62 -54.44 69.85
N ASN A 139 40.65 -53.93 70.54
CA ASN A 139 41.24 -52.63 70.22
C ASN A 139 41.86 -52.61 68.81
N GLU A 140 42.56 -53.66 68.39
CA GLU A 140 43.10 -53.78 67.04
C GLU A 140 41.97 -53.77 65.99
N ALA A 141 40.89 -54.50 66.23
CA ALA A 141 39.72 -54.53 65.35
C ALA A 141 39.02 -53.17 65.25
N LEU A 142 38.80 -52.50 66.39
CA LEU A 142 38.22 -51.15 66.42
C LEU A 142 39.12 -50.11 65.74
N THR A 143 40.44 -50.25 65.87
CA THR A 143 41.39 -49.36 65.19
C THR A 143 41.31 -49.54 63.67
N ALA A 144 41.25 -50.79 63.19
CA ALA A 144 41.05 -51.09 61.78
C ALA A 144 39.70 -50.54 61.26
N GLU A 145 38.62 -50.69 62.03
CA GLU A 145 37.31 -50.14 61.68
C GLU A 145 37.35 -48.60 61.59
N ILE A 146 38.00 -47.93 62.54
CA ILE A 146 38.21 -46.47 62.50
C ILE A 146 38.99 -46.05 61.25
N GLU A 147 40.02 -46.79 60.85
CA GLU A 147 40.78 -46.50 59.64
C GLU A 147 39.91 -46.65 58.38
N THR A 148 39.09 -47.70 58.30
CA THR A 148 38.15 -47.89 57.17
C THR A 148 37.11 -46.78 57.09
N LEU A 149 36.51 -46.39 58.21
CA LEU A 149 35.53 -45.31 58.27
C LEU A 149 36.15 -43.95 57.92
N ARG A 150 37.44 -43.73 58.22
CA ARG A 150 38.15 -42.52 57.81
C ARG A 150 38.37 -42.48 56.30
N ALA A 151 38.77 -43.61 55.70
CA ALA A 151 38.93 -43.71 54.25
C ALA A 151 37.60 -43.48 53.52
N GLU A 152 36.52 -44.12 53.99
CA GLU A 152 35.17 -43.92 53.43
C GLU A 152 34.70 -42.47 53.57
N LYS A 153 35.00 -41.81 54.70
CA LYS A 153 34.70 -40.38 54.88
C LYS A 153 35.45 -39.50 53.87
N GLU A 154 36.73 -39.76 53.65
CA GLU A 154 37.55 -39.01 52.69
C GLU A 154 37.06 -39.21 51.25
N ASP A 155 36.69 -40.44 50.88
CA ASP A 155 36.10 -40.76 49.57
C ASP A 155 34.75 -40.03 49.37
N LEU A 156 33.87 -40.04 50.38
CA LEU A 156 32.59 -39.33 50.34
C LEU A 156 32.74 -37.80 50.29
N GLU A 157 33.75 -37.24 50.97
CA GLU A 157 34.07 -35.81 50.89
C GLU A 157 34.52 -35.45 49.47
N SER A 158 35.38 -36.26 48.84
CA SER A 158 35.79 -36.07 47.45
C SER A 158 34.61 -36.19 46.46
N GLU A 159 33.73 -37.17 46.62
CA GLU A 159 32.54 -37.32 45.77
C GLU A 159 31.60 -36.11 45.91
N ASN A 160 31.45 -35.59 47.13
CA ASN A 160 30.62 -34.41 47.36
C ASN A 160 31.21 -33.15 46.72
N GLU A 161 32.53 -32.95 46.78
CA GLU A 161 33.21 -31.83 46.08
C GLU A 161 33.05 -31.92 44.55
N ASP A 162 33.13 -33.13 43.98
CA ASP A 162 32.92 -33.35 42.55
C ASP A 162 31.47 -33.06 42.14
N LEU A 163 30.49 -33.49 42.94
CA LEU A 163 29.07 -33.21 42.72
C LEU A 163 28.74 -31.72 42.84
N GLU A 164 29.33 -31.02 43.80
CA GLU A 164 29.20 -29.55 43.93
C GLU A 164 29.75 -28.84 42.68
N SER A 165 30.93 -29.27 42.19
CA SER A 165 31.53 -28.75 40.96
C SER A 165 30.68 -29.00 39.70
N GLU A 166 30.05 -30.17 39.59
CA GLU A 166 29.13 -30.48 38.50
C GLU A 166 27.85 -29.65 38.58
N ASN A 167 27.30 -29.47 39.78
CA ASN A 167 26.11 -28.66 40.01
C ASN A 167 26.34 -27.17 39.66
N ASP A 168 27.52 -26.64 39.99
CA ASP A 168 27.93 -25.28 39.59
C ASP A 168 28.02 -25.13 38.07
N LYS A 169 28.58 -26.12 37.36
CA LYS A 169 28.66 -26.11 35.89
C LYS A 169 27.27 -26.16 35.26
N LEU A 170 26.40 -27.06 35.73
CA LEU A 170 25.03 -27.16 35.24
C LEU A 170 24.24 -25.88 35.51
N SER A 171 24.46 -25.25 36.66
CA SER A 171 23.84 -23.96 36.99
C SER A 171 24.27 -22.85 36.03
N LEU A 172 25.55 -22.81 35.63
CA LEU A 172 26.03 -21.88 34.61
C LEU A 172 25.42 -22.15 33.23
N GLU A 173 25.36 -23.41 32.81
CA GLU A 173 24.76 -23.80 31.52
C GLU A 173 23.27 -23.46 31.46
N VAL A 174 22.52 -23.70 32.55
CA VAL A 174 21.11 -23.31 32.66
C VAL A 174 20.94 -21.79 32.49
N ASN A 175 21.80 -20.99 33.14
CA ASN A 175 21.74 -19.53 33.02
C ASN A 175 22.07 -19.03 31.60
N GLU A 176 23.01 -19.68 30.91
CA GLU A 176 23.33 -19.39 29.51
C GLU A 176 22.14 -19.68 28.60
N VAL A 177 21.52 -20.87 28.74
CA VAL A 177 20.33 -21.25 27.96
C VAL A 177 19.15 -20.31 28.22
N ILE A 178 18.92 -19.88 29.47
CA ILE A 178 17.89 -18.89 29.80
C ILE A 178 18.18 -17.56 29.08
N SER A 179 19.42 -17.10 29.12
CA SER A 179 19.82 -15.85 28.46
C SER A 179 19.64 -15.92 26.93
N GLU A 180 19.99 -17.04 26.31
CA GLU A 180 19.74 -17.27 24.89
C GLU A 180 18.25 -17.31 24.56
N LEU A 181 17.44 -17.97 25.40
CA LEU A 181 16.00 -18.03 25.21
C LEU A 181 15.36 -16.64 25.28
N GLU A 182 15.75 -15.81 26.24
CA GLU A 182 15.31 -14.42 26.35
C GLU A 182 15.68 -13.60 25.12
N HIS A 183 16.93 -13.73 24.65
CA HIS A 183 17.39 -13.04 23.44
C HIS A 183 16.59 -13.47 22.20
N ARG A 184 16.35 -14.78 22.03
CA ARG A 184 15.54 -15.31 20.92
C ARG A 184 14.09 -14.86 21.01
N SER A 185 13.52 -14.80 22.21
CA SER A 185 12.16 -14.28 22.41
C SER A 185 12.06 -12.82 21.97
N ALA A 186 13.02 -11.98 22.37
CA ALA A 186 13.04 -10.57 21.98
C ALA A 186 13.19 -10.39 20.45
N GLU A 187 13.97 -11.24 19.79
CA GLU A 187 14.10 -11.22 18.33
C GLU A 187 12.80 -11.65 17.64
N VAL A 188 12.09 -12.64 18.18
CA VAL A 188 10.77 -13.03 17.67
C VAL A 188 9.78 -11.87 17.77
N ASP A 189 9.73 -11.19 18.92
CA ASP A 189 8.85 -10.03 19.12
C ASP A 189 9.17 -8.92 18.11
N ARG A 190 10.46 -8.60 17.92
CA ARG A 190 10.92 -7.63 16.92
C ARG A 190 10.46 -8.01 15.50
N LEU A 191 10.63 -9.27 15.11
CA LEU A 191 10.25 -9.74 13.77
C LEU A 191 8.73 -9.75 13.56
N VAL A 192 7.95 -10.00 14.63
CA VAL A 192 6.50 -9.87 14.59
C VAL A 192 6.09 -8.41 14.32
N ASP A 193 6.71 -7.45 15.03
CA ASP A 193 6.46 -6.03 14.80
C ASP A 193 6.82 -5.61 13.37
N GLU A 194 7.99 -6.02 12.87
CA GLU A 194 8.43 -5.76 11.49
C GLU A 194 7.46 -6.36 10.45
N THR A 195 6.90 -7.54 10.74
CA THR A 195 5.89 -8.17 9.87
C THR A 195 4.59 -7.35 9.82
N TYR A 196 4.16 -6.75 10.95
CA TYR A 196 2.99 -5.88 10.98
C TYR A 196 3.23 -4.56 10.23
N GLU A 197 4.41 -3.96 10.34
CA GLU A 197 4.79 -2.77 9.58
C GLU A 197 4.76 -3.06 8.07
N LEU A 198 5.40 -4.14 7.62
CA LEU A 198 5.40 -4.56 6.21
C LEU A 198 3.99 -4.86 5.67
N TRP A 199 3.12 -5.43 6.50
CA TRP A 199 1.73 -5.64 6.13
C TRP A 199 0.98 -4.31 5.94
N SER A 200 1.18 -3.33 6.83
CA SER A 200 0.63 -1.99 6.69
C SER A 200 1.13 -1.28 5.43
N ASP A 201 2.43 -1.35 5.15
CA ASP A 201 3.03 -0.79 3.94
C ASP A 201 2.46 -1.42 2.67
N THR A 202 2.22 -2.73 2.70
CA THR A 202 1.60 -3.46 1.58
C THR A 202 0.17 -2.97 1.33
N GLN A 203 -0.62 -2.75 2.37
CA GLN A 203 -1.97 -2.19 2.22
C GLN A 203 -1.93 -0.77 1.64
N HIS A 204 -1.03 0.07 2.13
CA HIS A 204 -0.89 1.43 1.62
C HIS A 204 -0.47 1.44 0.14
N LEU A 205 0.42 0.52 -0.26
CA LEU A 205 0.81 0.37 -1.65
C LEU A 205 -0.39 0.02 -2.55
N ASP A 206 -1.30 -0.83 -2.09
CA ASP A 206 -2.50 -1.20 -2.85
C ASP A 206 -3.50 -0.04 -2.95
N GLU A 207 -3.63 0.79 -1.90
CA GLU A 207 -4.40 2.04 -1.96
C GLU A 207 -3.84 3.02 -3.01
N VAL A 208 -2.51 3.20 -3.03
CA VAL A 208 -1.83 4.06 -4.00
C VAL A 208 -2.01 3.56 -5.44
N LYS A 209 -1.98 2.24 -5.66
CA LYS A 209 -2.25 1.67 -6.99
C LYS A 209 -3.67 1.97 -7.45
N LEU A 210 -4.65 1.79 -6.57
CA LEU A 210 -6.06 2.03 -6.90
C LEU A 210 -6.31 3.52 -7.21
N GLU A 211 -5.65 4.43 -6.49
CA GLU A 211 -5.71 5.86 -6.81
C GLU A 211 -5.04 6.19 -8.16
N ASN A 212 -3.92 5.54 -8.50
CA ASN A 212 -3.30 5.71 -9.81
C ASN A 212 -4.22 5.23 -10.94
N GLU A 213 -4.86 4.07 -10.81
CA GLU A 213 -5.85 3.56 -11.79
C GLU A 213 -7.00 4.56 -11.96
N ARG A 214 -7.51 5.11 -10.85
CA ARG A 214 -8.56 6.13 -10.87
C ARG A 214 -8.13 7.42 -11.60
N LEU A 215 -6.89 7.87 -11.39
CA LEU A 215 -6.34 9.05 -12.05
C LEU A 215 -6.09 8.81 -13.54
N GLU A 216 -5.69 7.60 -13.93
CA GLU A 216 -5.55 7.20 -15.34
C GLU A 216 -6.90 7.27 -16.07
N ASP A 217 -7.98 6.74 -15.47
CA ASP A 217 -9.34 6.85 -16.01
C ASP A 217 -9.81 8.31 -16.15
N GLU A 218 -9.48 9.17 -15.18
CA GLU A 218 -9.79 10.60 -15.23
C GLU A 218 -9.03 11.31 -16.35
N ILE A 219 -7.76 10.97 -16.56
CA ILE A 219 -6.93 11.51 -17.65
C ILE A 219 -7.52 11.09 -19.01
N GLU A 220 -7.87 9.83 -19.19
CA GLU A 220 -8.48 9.34 -20.43
C GLU A 220 -9.81 10.07 -20.72
N SER A 221 -10.66 10.20 -19.70
CA SER A 221 -11.93 10.92 -19.80
C SER A 221 -11.73 12.40 -20.18
N ALA A 222 -10.74 13.07 -19.59
CA ALA A 222 -10.41 14.46 -19.91
C ALA A 222 -9.85 14.62 -21.33
N GLN A 223 -9.06 13.67 -21.81
CA GLN A 223 -8.56 13.65 -23.18
C GLN A 223 -9.70 13.49 -24.19
N LEU A 224 -10.61 12.55 -23.97
CA LEU A 224 -11.79 12.38 -24.83
C LEU A 224 -12.64 13.65 -24.89
N TYR A 225 -12.83 14.32 -23.74
CA TYR A 225 -13.55 15.58 -23.69
C TYR A 225 -12.85 16.70 -24.46
N ALA A 226 -11.52 16.79 -24.35
CA ALA A 226 -10.72 17.75 -25.11
C ALA A 226 -10.83 17.52 -26.62
N ASP A 227 -10.76 16.26 -27.08
CA ASP A 227 -10.90 15.90 -28.50
C ASP A 227 -12.28 16.27 -29.05
N MET A 228 -13.36 16.06 -28.28
CA MET A 228 -14.70 16.50 -28.65
C MET A 228 -14.78 18.02 -28.83
N LEU A 229 -14.21 18.80 -27.90
CA LEU A 229 -14.18 20.25 -27.99
C LEU A 229 -13.35 20.76 -29.18
N VAL A 230 -12.28 20.04 -29.54
CA VAL A 230 -11.50 20.34 -30.76
C VAL A 230 -12.37 20.12 -31.99
N GLY A 231 -13.08 18.99 -32.07
CA GLY A 231 -14.02 18.71 -33.17
C GLY A 231 -15.11 19.78 -33.30
N GLU A 232 -15.75 20.15 -32.19
CA GLU A 232 -16.77 21.22 -32.18
C GLU A 232 -16.20 22.58 -32.64
N ASN A 233 -14.97 22.91 -32.27
CA ASN A 233 -14.31 24.12 -32.74
C ASN A 233 -14.06 24.10 -34.26
N ASP A 234 -13.68 22.97 -34.83
CA ASP A 234 -13.45 22.83 -36.26
C ASP A 234 -14.77 22.93 -37.05
N ASP A 235 -15.85 22.36 -36.54
CA ASP A 235 -17.20 22.52 -37.10
C ASP A 235 -17.64 23.98 -37.08
N LEU A 236 -17.49 24.67 -35.94
CA LEU A 236 -17.82 26.08 -35.81
C LEU A 236 -16.97 26.97 -36.74
N ARG A 237 -15.68 26.68 -36.89
CA ARG A 237 -14.80 27.38 -37.83
C ARG A 237 -15.25 27.19 -39.28
N SER A 238 -15.71 25.99 -39.62
CA SER A 238 -16.24 25.68 -40.94
C SER A 238 -17.53 26.45 -41.21
N GLU A 239 -18.45 26.49 -40.24
CA GLU A 239 -19.71 27.24 -40.37
C GLU A 239 -19.46 28.75 -40.46
N VAL A 240 -18.53 29.31 -39.68
CA VAL A 240 -18.13 30.71 -39.79
C VAL A 240 -17.56 31.02 -41.18
N SER A 241 -16.78 30.12 -41.75
CA SER A 241 -16.23 30.28 -43.11
C SER A 241 -17.33 30.26 -44.17
N ARG A 242 -18.30 29.35 -44.04
CA ARG A 242 -19.48 29.27 -44.91
C ARG A 242 -20.33 30.54 -44.84
N LEU A 243 -20.59 31.05 -43.64
CA LEU A 243 -21.36 32.29 -43.44
C LEU A 243 -20.64 33.51 -44.03
N ARG A 244 -19.30 33.56 -43.96
CA ARG A 244 -18.52 34.62 -44.61
C ARG A 244 -18.65 34.57 -46.13
N GLN A 245 -18.61 33.38 -46.72
CA GLN A 245 -18.82 33.20 -48.16
C GLN A 245 -20.22 33.65 -48.57
N LEU A 246 -21.26 33.18 -47.88
CA LEU A 246 -22.64 33.56 -48.16
C LEU A 246 -22.85 35.09 -48.04
N ASN A 247 -22.23 35.73 -47.06
CA ASN A 247 -22.28 37.19 -46.92
C ASN A 247 -21.56 37.91 -48.07
N ALA A 248 -20.49 37.34 -48.63
CA ALA A 248 -19.82 37.91 -49.80
C ALA A 248 -20.70 37.79 -51.04
N GLU A 249 -21.31 36.62 -51.27
CA GLU A 249 -22.27 36.41 -52.37
C GLU A 249 -23.45 37.38 -52.26
N LEU A 250 -24.02 37.56 -51.06
CA LEU A 250 -25.09 38.52 -50.84
C LEU A 250 -24.65 39.98 -51.07
N ALA A 251 -23.38 40.30 -50.80
CA ALA A 251 -22.85 41.64 -51.08
C ALA A 251 -22.74 41.90 -52.59
N ASP A 252 -22.33 40.90 -53.37
CA ASP A 252 -22.27 40.95 -54.82
C ASP A 252 -23.66 41.09 -55.43
N ASP A 253 -24.63 40.27 -55.00
CA ASP A 253 -26.04 40.36 -55.40
C ASP A 253 -26.59 41.77 -55.15
N ASN A 254 -26.32 42.34 -53.96
CA ASN A 254 -26.75 43.70 -53.62
C ASN A 254 -26.12 44.77 -54.53
N LEU A 255 -24.90 44.54 -55.04
CA LEU A 255 -24.25 45.44 -55.99
C LEU A 255 -24.90 45.33 -57.37
N GLU A 256 -25.22 44.11 -57.83
CA GLU A 256 -25.98 43.87 -59.06
C GLU A 256 -27.38 44.52 -58.99
N PHE A 257 -28.11 44.33 -57.89
CA PHE A 257 -29.41 44.99 -57.70
C PHE A 257 -29.33 46.52 -57.79
N LYS A 258 -28.27 47.14 -57.23
CA LYS A 258 -28.04 48.58 -57.35
C LYS A 258 -27.78 49.00 -58.80
N GLN A 259 -27.01 48.22 -59.55
CA GLN A 259 -26.75 48.48 -60.97
C GLN A 259 -28.04 48.39 -61.79
N VAL A 260 -28.82 47.33 -61.62
CA VAL A 260 -30.12 47.16 -62.27
C VAL A 260 -31.05 48.32 -61.93
N ARG A 261 -31.06 48.79 -60.68
CA ARG A 261 -31.87 49.96 -60.29
C ARG A 261 -31.44 51.23 -61.02
N LEU A 262 -30.14 51.51 -61.10
CA LEU A 262 -29.61 52.65 -61.83
C LEU A 262 -29.89 52.56 -63.34
N GLU A 263 -29.82 51.36 -63.91
CA GLU A 263 -30.17 51.14 -65.31
C GLU A 263 -31.66 51.38 -65.56
N ASN A 264 -32.54 50.91 -64.66
CA ASN A 264 -33.97 51.20 -64.74
C ASN A 264 -34.26 52.71 -64.63
N GLU A 265 -33.62 53.42 -63.70
CA GLU A 265 -33.73 54.89 -63.58
C GLU A 265 -33.32 55.57 -64.90
N ARG A 266 -32.21 55.16 -65.52
CA ARG A 266 -31.77 55.68 -66.82
C ARG A 266 -32.77 55.36 -67.95
N LEU A 267 -33.29 54.15 -67.98
CA LEU A 267 -34.28 53.74 -68.99
C LEU A 267 -35.60 54.50 -68.83
N GLU A 268 -36.01 54.84 -67.61
CA GLU A 268 -37.16 55.71 -67.35
C GLU A 268 -36.95 57.11 -67.94
N ASP A 269 -35.77 57.72 -67.73
CA ASP A 269 -35.40 59.01 -68.32
C ASP A 269 -35.38 58.94 -69.87
N ASP A 270 -34.81 57.87 -70.44
CA ASP A 270 -34.78 57.65 -71.89
C ASP A 270 -36.21 57.50 -72.46
N VAL A 271 -37.12 56.83 -71.74
CA VAL A 271 -38.53 56.73 -72.12
C VAL A 271 -39.21 58.09 -72.03
N GLU A 272 -38.98 58.88 -70.98
CA GLU A 272 -39.56 60.22 -70.84
C GLU A 272 -39.12 61.15 -71.99
N THR A 273 -37.81 61.16 -72.29
CA THR A 273 -37.28 61.95 -73.42
C THR A 273 -37.82 61.48 -74.78
N ALA A 274 -37.96 60.18 -75.00
CA ALA A 274 -38.56 59.62 -76.20
C ALA A 274 -40.04 60.00 -76.35
N VAL A 275 -40.81 59.99 -75.25
CA VAL A 275 -42.22 60.43 -75.22
C VAL A 275 -42.33 61.92 -75.58
N VAL A 276 -41.48 62.78 -75.02
CA VAL A 276 -41.44 64.21 -75.36
C VAL A 276 -41.08 64.41 -76.84
N SER A 277 -40.06 63.72 -77.34
CA SER A 277 -39.67 63.77 -78.76
C SER A 277 -40.81 63.31 -79.68
N ALA A 278 -41.50 62.23 -79.33
CA ALA A 278 -42.65 61.74 -80.10
C ALA A 278 -43.79 62.75 -80.11
N ALA A 279 -44.07 63.42 -78.99
CA ALA A 279 -45.09 64.47 -78.91
C ALA A 279 -44.78 65.66 -79.83
N LEU A 280 -43.52 66.11 -79.88
CA LEU A 280 -43.08 67.17 -80.80
C LEU A 280 -43.22 66.77 -82.28
N LEU A 281 -42.84 65.54 -82.63
CA LEU A 281 -43.01 65.03 -84.00
C LEU A 281 -44.49 64.91 -84.40
N VAL A 282 -45.38 64.57 -83.46
CA VAL A 282 -46.83 64.58 -83.71
C VAL A 282 -47.31 66.00 -83.99
N GLU A 283 -46.89 66.98 -83.18
CA GLU A 283 -47.23 68.39 -83.38
C GLU A 283 -46.72 68.93 -84.72
N GLU A 284 -45.48 68.60 -85.10
CA GLU A 284 -44.89 68.94 -86.39
C GLU A 284 -45.68 68.31 -87.55
N ASN A 285 -46.01 67.01 -87.47
CA ASN A 285 -46.82 66.34 -88.48
C ASN A 285 -48.20 66.96 -88.62
N ASP A 286 -48.84 67.33 -87.51
CA ASP A 286 -50.11 68.06 -87.55
C ASP A 286 -49.96 69.44 -88.19
N GLY A 287 -48.84 70.14 -87.93
CA GLY A 287 -48.44 71.36 -88.62
C GLY A 287 -48.33 71.17 -90.14
N LEU A 288 -47.56 70.16 -90.58
CA LEU A 288 -47.40 69.81 -91.99
C LEU A 288 -48.73 69.42 -92.65
N ARG A 289 -49.60 68.69 -91.95
CA ARG A 289 -50.96 68.36 -92.43
C ARG A 289 -51.81 69.62 -92.62
N ARG A 290 -51.76 70.57 -91.69
CA ARG A 290 -52.46 71.87 -91.83
C ARG A 290 -51.92 72.65 -93.03
N GLU A 291 -50.61 72.73 -93.19
CA GLU A 291 -49.99 73.41 -94.33
C GLU A 291 -50.34 72.74 -95.67
N ALA A 292 -50.25 71.41 -95.74
CA ALA A 292 -50.66 70.64 -96.91
C ALA A 292 -52.13 70.88 -97.26
N ASN A 293 -53.02 70.95 -96.27
CA ASN A 293 -54.43 71.31 -96.48
C ASN A 293 -54.59 72.73 -97.04
N VAL A 294 -53.89 73.72 -96.50
CA VAL A 294 -53.90 75.10 -97.02
C VAL A 294 -53.39 75.16 -98.47
N GLN A 295 -52.32 74.44 -98.79
CA GLN A 295 -51.79 74.34 -100.15
C GLN A 295 -52.78 73.66 -101.09
N ASN A 296 -53.42 72.57 -100.67
CA ASN A 296 -54.47 71.90 -101.42
C ASN A 296 -55.67 72.81 -101.68
N GLU A 297 -56.10 73.59 -100.69
CA GLU A 297 -57.13 74.62 -100.87
C GLU A 297 -56.69 75.71 -101.86
N ARG A 298 -55.45 76.18 -101.75
CA ARG A 298 -54.86 77.18 -102.67
C ARG A 298 -54.83 76.64 -104.10
N MET A 299 -54.36 75.41 -104.29
CA MET A 299 -54.36 74.71 -105.57
C MET A 299 -55.78 74.53 -106.10
N GLY A 300 -56.72 74.08 -105.27
CA GLY A 300 -58.14 73.97 -105.64
C GLY A 300 -58.74 75.30 -106.09
N ARG A 301 -58.41 76.43 -105.43
CA ARG A 301 -58.80 77.78 -105.87
C ARG A 301 -58.16 78.15 -107.22
N LEU A 302 -56.91 77.81 -107.44
CA LEU A 302 -56.21 78.04 -108.71
C LEU A 302 -56.80 77.20 -109.85
N GLU A 303 -57.09 75.92 -109.61
CA GLU A 303 -57.80 75.06 -110.56
C GLU A 303 -59.19 75.61 -110.89
N LEU A 304 -59.92 76.13 -109.89
CA LEU A 304 -61.21 76.76 -110.12
C LEU A 304 -61.08 78.01 -110.98
N LYS A 305 -60.05 78.84 -110.74
CA LYS A 305 -59.71 80.01 -111.57
C LYS A 305 -59.33 79.59 -112.99
N ALA A 306 -58.52 78.53 -113.15
CA ALA A 306 -58.13 77.97 -114.45
C ALA A 306 -59.32 77.35 -115.19
N ARG A 307 -60.26 76.70 -114.50
CA ARG A 307 -61.53 76.24 -115.08
C ARG A 307 -62.41 77.41 -115.49
N ARG A 308 -62.47 78.49 -114.71
CA ARG A 308 -63.22 79.72 -115.07
C ARG A 308 -62.57 80.44 -116.25
N SER A 309 -61.26 80.57 -116.30
CA SER A 309 -60.54 81.14 -117.43
C SER A 309 -60.64 80.24 -118.67
N GLY A 310 -60.54 78.92 -118.52
CA GLY A 310 -60.79 77.93 -119.55
C GLY A 310 -62.23 77.98 -120.09
N LYS A 311 -63.24 78.14 -119.22
CA LYS A 311 -64.64 78.42 -119.62
C LYS A 311 -64.77 79.76 -120.33
N LYS A 312 -64.10 80.82 -119.86
CA LYS A 312 -64.04 82.13 -120.56
C LYS A 312 -63.38 82.00 -121.92
N LEU A 313 -62.28 81.26 -122.05
CA LEU A 313 -61.59 80.97 -123.31
C LEU A 313 -62.47 80.13 -124.22
N LYS A 314 -63.19 79.13 -123.72
CA LYS A 314 -64.15 78.33 -124.51
C LYS A 314 -65.32 79.19 -124.97
N LEU A 315 -65.83 80.09 -124.12
CA LEU A 315 -66.85 81.08 -124.45
C LEU A 315 -66.34 82.12 -125.46
N HIS A 316 -65.09 82.55 -125.34
CA HIS A 316 -64.42 83.42 -126.31
C HIS A 316 -64.21 82.69 -127.63
N ARG A 317 -63.79 81.43 -127.61
CA ARG A 317 -63.65 80.58 -128.80
C ARG A 317 -65.00 80.34 -129.46
N MET A 318 -66.08 80.15 -128.70
CA MET A 318 -67.44 80.07 -129.23
C MET A 318 -67.93 81.41 -129.78
N ARG A 319 -67.63 82.55 -129.13
CA ARG A 319 -67.94 83.89 -129.66
C ARG A 319 -67.15 84.19 -130.93
N VAL A 320 -65.85 83.90 -130.95
CA VAL A 320 -65.00 84.00 -132.14
C VAL A 320 -65.52 83.08 -133.24
N LYS A 321 -65.97 81.86 -132.91
CA LYS A 321 -66.60 80.95 -133.88
C LYS A 321 -67.99 81.41 -134.33
N ALA A 322 -68.73 82.17 -133.50
CA ALA A 322 -70.01 82.78 -133.85
C ALA A 322 -69.86 84.09 -134.65
N VAL A 323 -68.72 84.78 -134.51
CA VAL A 323 -68.38 86.00 -135.27
C VAL A 323 -67.65 85.66 -136.59
N LEU A 324 -66.85 84.59 -136.61
CA LEU A 324 -66.17 84.09 -137.83
C LEU A 324 -66.97 83.01 -138.57
N GLY A 325 -68.02 82.45 -137.96
CA GLY A 325 -68.91 81.49 -138.59
C GLY A 325 -69.65 82.05 -139.82
N PRO A 326 -70.14 83.30 -139.81
CA PRO A 326 -70.77 83.92 -140.98
C PRO A 326 -69.77 84.36 -142.07
N LEU A 327 -68.47 84.48 -141.76
CA LEU A 327 -67.44 84.95 -142.70
C LEU A 327 -66.73 83.83 -143.47
N ARG A 328 -67.02 82.55 -143.16
CA ARG A 328 -66.45 81.39 -143.87
C ARG A 328 -67.38 80.80 -144.93
N SER A 329 -68.58 81.35 -145.10
CA SER A 329 -69.53 81.00 -146.16
C SER A 329 -69.45 81.92 -147.39
N GLU A 330 -68.52 82.89 -147.44
CA GLU A 330 -68.36 83.84 -148.55
C GLU A 330 -67.02 83.72 -149.33
N VAL A 331 -66.18 82.70 -149.06
CA VAL A 331 -64.83 82.58 -149.68
C VAL A 331 -64.54 81.20 -150.33
N GLU A 332 -65.50 80.29 -150.42
CA GLU A 332 -65.37 79.05 -151.22
C GLU A 332 -66.58 78.83 -152.14
N GLY A 333 -66.94 79.88 -152.88
CA GLY A 333 -67.78 79.83 -154.09
C GLY A 333 -66.94 80.08 -155.33
#